data_AF-A0A955LZE4-F1
#
_entry.id   AF-A0A955LZE4-F1
#
_cell.length_a   1.000
_cell.length_b   1.000
_cell.length_c   1.000
_cell.angle_alpha   90.00
_cell.angle_beta   90.00
_cell.angle_gamma   90.00
#
_symmetry.space_group_name_H-M   'P 1'
#
loop_
_entity.id
_entity.type
_entity.pdbx_description
1 polymer ?
#
loop_
_entity_poly.entity_id
_entity_poly.type
_entity_poly.pdbx_seq_one_letter_code
_entity_poly.pdbx_strand_id
1 'polypeptide(L)'
;SELAIIANRYSNPDYIVADLEAQMEHLGGLGVLVTTSKQIIKQVRHRVANGYIIHAKNIDEAVAIVDRIAPEHLQILTNNPRTVANKVKNAGAIFLGPYSPTALGDYAAGPSHVLPTLGTARFFSGLCLSDFTKKSHIISYSKKALERMRGPIENVSTLEGLPKHCESIQIRFK
;
A
#
# COMPACT_ATOMS: atom_id res chain seq x y z
N SER A 1 -3.57 -11.22 -8.26
CA SER A 1 -4.53 -10.13 -8.10
C SER A 1 -5.47 -10.54 -6.99
N GLU A 2 -5.75 -9.62 -6.08
CA GLU A 2 -6.48 -9.95 -4.86
C GLU A 2 -7.37 -8.80 -4.37
N LEU A 3 -8.54 -9.17 -3.85
CA LEU A 3 -9.47 -8.28 -3.19
C LEU A 3 -9.68 -8.74 -1.76
N ALA A 4 -9.40 -7.86 -0.80
CA ALA A 4 -9.83 -8.02 0.57
C ALA A 4 -11.02 -7.10 0.87
N ILE A 5 -12.05 -7.62 1.54
CA ILE A 5 -13.22 -6.84 1.98
C ILE A 5 -13.28 -6.86 3.51
N ILE A 6 -13.23 -5.69 4.15
CA ILE A 6 -13.60 -5.54 5.57
C ILE A 6 -15.10 -5.29 5.65
N ALA A 7 -15.82 -6.18 6.34
CA ALA A 7 -17.27 -6.08 6.52
C ALA A 7 -17.71 -6.18 7.99
N ASN A 8 -18.87 -5.61 8.31
CA ASN A 8 -19.51 -5.71 9.63
C ASN A 8 -20.97 -6.20 9.49
N ARG A 9 -21.72 -6.24 10.59
CA ARG A 9 -23.12 -6.73 10.59
C ARG A 9 -24.11 -5.90 9.77
N TYR A 10 -23.73 -4.71 9.30
CA TYR A 10 -24.57 -3.80 8.52
C TYR A 10 -24.25 -3.84 7.03
N SER A 11 -23.18 -4.53 6.62
CA SER A 11 -22.82 -4.69 5.23
C SER A 11 -23.87 -5.50 4.48
N ASN A 12 -24.15 -5.14 3.22
CA ASN A 12 -25.02 -5.93 2.37
C ASN A 12 -24.27 -7.19 1.86
N PRO A 13 -24.74 -8.41 2.16
CA PRO A 13 -24.12 -9.65 1.68
C PRO A 13 -24.09 -9.76 0.16
N ASP A 14 -25.07 -9.19 -0.54
CA ASP A 14 -25.15 -9.26 -2.00
C ASP A 14 -24.01 -8.47 -2.65
N TYR A 15 -23.64 -7.32 -2.07
CA TYR A 15 -22.52 -6.51 -2.55
C TYR A 15 -21.19 -7.23 -2.29
N ILE A 16 -21.03 -7.82 -1.09
CA ILE A 16 -19.84 -8.61 -0.76
C ILE A 16 -19.66 -9.77 -1.74
N VAL A 17 -20.71 -10.52 -2.04
CA VAL A 17 -20.64 -11.66 -2.96
C VAL A 17 -20.27 -11.19 -4.36
N ALA A 18 -20.96 -10.16 -4.88
CA ALA A 18 -20.71 -9.64 -6.22
C ALA A 18 -19.26 -9.14 -6.39
N ASP A 19 -18.74 -8.38 -5.44
CA ASP A 19 -17.38 -7.84 -5.52
C ASP A 19 -16.31 -8.94 -5.39
N LEU A 20 -16.52 -9.94 -4.54
CA LEU A 20 -15.64 -11.10 -4.43
C LEU A 20 -15.63 -11.92 -5.72
N GLU A 21 -16.80 -12.20 -6.29
CA GLU A 21 -16.93 -12.93 -7.56
C GLU A 21 -16.28 -12.17 -8.72
N ALA A 22 -16.47 -10.86 -8.80
CA ALA A 22 -15.82 -10.01 -9.79
C ALA A 22 -14.29 -10.13 -9.73
N GLN A 23 -13.70 -10.12 -8.52
CA GLN A 23 -12.25 -10.36 -8.41
C GLN A 23 -11.83 -11.76 -8.85
N MET A 24 -12.65 -12.78 -8.56
CA MET A 24 -12.35 -14.19 -8.82
C MET A 24 -12.54 -14.61 -10.28
N GLU A 25 -13.17 -13.78 -11.11
CA GLU A 25 -13.25 -14.01 -12.56
C GLU A 25 -11.88 -13.81 -13.24
N HIS A 26 -11.01 -13.00 -12.64
CA HIS A 26 -9.64 -12.82 -13.13
C HIS A 26 -8.80 -14.09 -12.96
N LEU A 27 -7.90 -14.35 -13.91
CA LEU A 27 -6.98 -15.49 -13.85
C LEU A 27 -6.10 -15.40 -12.59
N GLY A 28 -6.27 -16.36 -11.66
CA GLY A 28 -5.56 -16.36 -10.37
C GLY A 28 -6.05 -15.31 -9.38
N GLY A 29 -7.26 -14.77 -9.58
CA GLY A 29 -7.92 -13.83 -8.67
C GLY A 29 -8.23 -14.46 -7.31
N LEU A 30 -7.94 -13.72 -6.24
CA LEU A 30 -8.19 -14.16 -4.87
C LEU A 30 -9.16 -13.21 -4.15
N GLY A 31 -10.30 -13.72 -3.71
CA GLY A 31 -11.23 -13.02 -2.83
C GLY A 31 -11.01 -13.37 -1.36
N VAL A 32 -10.91 -12.35 -0.50
CA VAL A 32 -10.82 -12.51 0.96
C VAL A 32 -11.86 -11.63 1.66
N LEU A 33 -12.78 -12.25 2.39
CA LEU A 33 -13.69 -11.55 3.29
C LEU A 33 -13.11 -11.57 4.71
N VAL A 34 -12.89 -10.40 5.30
CA VAL A 34 -12.56 -10.24 6.72
C VAL A 34 -13.75 -9.58 7.41
N THR A 35 -14.45 -10.32 8.28
CA THR A 35 -15.69 -9.81 8.89
C THR A 35 -15.78 -10.03 10.38
N THR A 36 -16.41 -9.08 11.06
CA THR A 36 -16.76 -9.17 12.48
C THR A 36 -18.12 -9.83 12.75
N SER A 37 -18.82 -10.26 11.69
CA SER A 37 -20.20 -10.76 11.80
C SER A 37 -20.31 -12.21 11.36
N LYS A 38 -20.61 -13.11 12.32
CA LYS A 38 -20.97 -14.50 12.04
C LYS A 38 -22.20 -14.63 11.13
N GLN A 39 -23.12 -13.66 11.18
CA GLN A 39 -24.29 -13.65 10.32
C GLN A 39 -23.90 -13.42 8.85
N ILE A 40 -22.99 -12.47 8.58
CA ILE A 40 -22.46 -12.25 7.23
C ILE A 40 -21.76 -13.50 6.72
N ILE A 41 -20.94 -14.16 7.56
CA ILE A 41 -20.29 -15.43 7.19
C ILE A 41 -21.34 -16.47 6.77
N LYS A 42 -22.42 -16.65 7.54
CA LYS A 42 -23.47 -17.61 7.21
C LYS A 42 -24.16 -17.29 5.88
N GLN A 43 -24.35 -16.00 5.58
CA GLN A 43 -25.01 -15.53 4.35
C GLN A 43 -24.09 -15.63 3.13
N VAL A 44 -22.78 -15.43 3.29
CA VAL A 44 -21.82 -15.38 2.17
C VAL A 44 -21.17 -16.74 1.86
N ARG A 45 -20.88 -17.57 2.88
CA ARG A 45 -20.01 -18.76 2.74
C ARG A 45 -20.44 -19.80 1.70
N HIS A 46 -21.72 -19.86 1.39
CA HIS A 46 -22.30 -20.83 0.45
C HIS A 46 -22.57 -20.22 -0.94
N ARG A 47 -22.35 -18.91 -1.08
CA ARG A 47 -22.59 -18.16 -2.31
C ARG A 47 -21.30 -17.89 -3.07
N VAL A 48 -20.16 -17.95 -2.39
CA VAL A 48 -18.84 -17.71 -2.98
C VAL A 48 -18.15 -19.05 -3.16
N ALA A 49 -17.81 -19.40 -4.41
CA ALA A 49 -17.29 -20.72 -4.75
C ALA A 49 -15.86 -20.96 -4.22
N ASN A 50 -15.01 -19.93 -4.20
CA ASN A 50 -13.59 -20.00 -3.85
C ASN A 50 -13.17 -18.80 -2.96
N GLY A 51 -11.94 -18.81 -2.44
CA GLY A 51 -11.40 -17.73 -1.60
C GLY A 51 -11.47 -18.01 -0.10
N TYR A 52 -11.27 -16.97 0.70
CA TYR A 52 -11.18 -17.10 2.17
C TYR A 52 -12.18 -16.21 2.89
N ILE A 53 -12.76 -16.74 3.96
CA ILE A 53 -13.56 -15.97 4.92
C ILE A 53 -12.87 -16.05 6.28
N ILE A 54 -12.50 -14.90 6.82
CA ILE A 54 -11.79 -14.76 8.08
C ILE A 54 -12.72 -14.02 9.07
N HIS A 55 -13.01 -14.68 10.19
CA HIS A 55 -13.77 -14.08 11.27
C HIS A 55 -12.84 -13.31 12.21
N ALA A 56 -13.02 -12.00 12.31
CA ALA A 56 -12.33 -11.12 13.26
C ALA A 56 -13.23 -10.83 14.46
N LYS A 57 -12.66 -10.71 15.65
CA LYS A 57 -13.35 -10.37 16.90
C LYS A 57 -13.86 -8.93 16.89
N ASN A 58 -13.13 -8.02 16.25
CA ASN A 58 -13.47 -6.61 16.13
C ASN A 58 -12.80 -5.98 14.89
N ILE A 59 -13.10 -4.69 14.64
CA ILE A 59 -12.58 -3.98 13.47
C ILE A 59 -11.06 -3.79 13.54
N ASP A 60 -10.48 -3.63 14.72
CA ASP A 60 -9.03 -3.47 14.86
C ASP A 60 -8.28 -4.75 14.48
N GLU A 61 -8.80 -5.92 14.86
CA GLU A 61 -8.27 -7.21 14.41
C GLU A 61 -8.48 -7.40 12.90
N ALA A 62 -9.62 -6.97 12.35
CA ALA A 62 -9.86 -7.02 10.91
C ALA A 62 -8.83 -6.18 10.13
N VAL A 63 -8.53 -4.96 10.61
CA VAL A 63 -7.48 -4.11 10.04
C VAL A 63 -6.11 -4.77 10.16
N ALA A 64 -5.77 -5.34 11.32
CA ALA A 64 -4.49 -6.02 11.51
C ALA A 64 -4.31 -7.23 10.57
N ILE A 65 -5.38 -7.99 10.31
CA ILE A 65 -5.39 -9.08 9.34
C ILE A 65 -5.14 -8.53 7.92
N VAL A 66 -5.87 -7.49 7.53
CA VAL A 66 -5.72 -6.86 6.20
C VAL A 66 -4.32 -6.27 6.01
N ASP A 67 -3.77 -5.58 7.01
CA ASP A 67 -2.40 -5.04 6.96
C ASP A 67 -1.35 -6.15 6.80
N ARG A 68 -1.61 -7.34 7.35
CA ARG A 68 -0.73 -8.51 7.18
C ARG A 68 -0.88 -9.16 5.80
N ILE A 69 -2.08 -9.13 5.22
CA ILE A 69 -2.31 -9.56 3.84
C ILE A 69 -1.64 -8.58 2.87
N ALA A 70 -1.77 -7.27 3.12
CA ALA A 70 -1.34 -6.17 2.26
C ALA A 70 -1.90 -6.31 0.82
N PRO A 71 -3.24 -6.32 0.66
CA PRO A 71 -3.89 -6.65 -0.59
C PRO A 71 -3.66 -5.58 -1.67
N GLU A 72 -3.72 -6.00 -2.93
CA GLU A 72 -3.86 -5.13 -4.09
C GLU A 72 -5.08 -4.20 -3.96
N HIS A 73 -6.28 -4.77 -3.80
CA HIS A 73 -7.52 -4.03 -3.60
C HIS A 73 -8.08 -4.25 -2.20
N LEU A 74 -8.44 -3.17 -1.50
CA LEU A 74 -9.13 -3.22 -0.22
C LEU A 74 -10.47 -2.49 -0.30
N GLN A 75 -11.56 -3.20 -0.03
CA GLN A 75 -12.87 -2.59 0.20
C GLN A 75 -13.19 -2.53 1.69
N ILE A 76 -13.79 -1.41 2.11
CA ILE A 76 -14.24 -1.21 3.48
C ILE A 76 -15.75 -0.97 3.46
N LEU A 77 -16.51 -2.03 3.71
CA LEU A 77 -17.96 -2.03 3.76
C LEU A 77 -18.42 -1.98 5.22
N THR A 78 -18.28 -0.83 5.86
CA THR A 78 -18.74 -0.62 7.26
C THR A 78 -19.52 0.69 7.36
N ASN A 79 -20.11 0.97 8.53
CA ASN A 79 -20.89 2.20 8.75
C ASN A 79 -19.99 3.45 8.77
N ASN A 80 -18.73 3.30 9.15
CA ASN A 80 -17.75 4.39 9.26
C ASN A 80 -16.47 4.03 8.49
N PRO A 81 -16.55 3.85 7.16
CA PRO A 81 -15.45 3.27 6.38
C PRO A 81 -14.20 4.13 6.42
N ARG A 82 -14.36 5.46 6.49
CA ARG A 82 -13.27 6.43 6.59
C ARG A 82 -12.46 6.28 7.89
N THR A 83 -13.11 6.00 9.01
CA THR A 83 -12.44 5.75 10.30
C THR A 83 -11.62 4.46 10.28
N VAL A 84 -12.12 3.42 9.60
CA VAL A 84 -11.38 2.17 9.43
C VAL A 84 -10.18 2.36 8.50
N ALA A 85 -10.37 3.08 7.39
CA ALA A 85 -9.31 3.38 6.42
C ALA A 85 -8.12 4.09 7.07
N ASN A 86 -8.36 5.03 7.98
CA ASN A 86 -7.29 5.75 8.71
C ASN A 86 -6.40 4.84 9.56
N LYS A 87 -6.80 3.59 9.83
CA LYS A 87 -6.02 2.61 10.59
C LYS A 87 -5.23 1.66 9.69
N VAL A 88 -5.58 1.58 8.40
CA VAL A 88 -4.93 0.69 7.42
C VAL A 88 -3.60 1.30 7.00
N LYS A 89 -2.56 0.47 6.98
CA LYS A 89 -1.20 0.85 6.56
C LYS A 89 -0.86 0.29 5.18
N ASN A 90 -1.34 -0.92 4.86
CA ASN A 90 -0.92 -1.63 3.65
C ASN A 90 -2.13 -2.02 2.78
N ALA A 91 -2.29 -1.33 1.65
CA ALA A 91 -3.20 -1.70 0.56
C ALA A 91 -2.77 -0.97 -0.72
N GLY A 92 -2.96 -1.57 -1.89
CA GLY A 92 -2.68 -0.91 -3.18
C GLY A 92 -3.68 0.21 -3.46
N ALA A 93 -4.97 -0.11 -3.42
CA ALA A 93 -6.07 0.85 -3.50
C ALA A 93 -7.14 0.56 -2.43
N ILE A 94 -7.74 1.62 -1.87
CA ILE A 94 -8.76 1.51 -0.82
C ILE A 94 -10.08 2.13 -1.29
N PHE A 95 -11.13 1.32 -1.28
CA PHE A 95 -12.48 1.64 -1.70
C PHE A 95 -13.41 1.74 -0.49
N LEU A 96 -14.14 2.85 -0.37
CA LEU A 96 -14.87 3.20 0.86
C LEU A 96 -16.38 3.17 0.66
N GLY A 97 -17.04 2.24 1.34
CA GLY A 97 -18.50 2.17 1.40
C GLY A 97 -19.15 1.41 0.23
N PRO A 98 -20.48 1.27 0.27
CA PRO A 98 -21.23 0.35 -0.60
C PRO A 98 -21.32 0.77 -2.08
N TYR A 99 -20.97 2.01 -2.41
CA TYR A 99 -21.05 2.55 -3.78
C TYR A 99 -19.66 2.74 -4.39
N SER A 100 -18.68 1.98 -3.93
CA SER A 100 -17.31 1.97 -4.45
C SER A 100 -16.86 0.54 -4.74
N PRO A 101 -17.48 -0.15 -5.71
CA PRO A 101 -17.02 -1.46 -6.16
C PRO A 101 -15.61 -1.35 -6.75
N THR A 102 -14.79 -2.40 -6.66
CA THR A 102 -13.44 -2.40 -7.24
C THR A 102 -13.44 -2.04 -8.72
N ALA A 103 -14.44 -2.52 -9.47
CA ALA A 103 -14.64 -2.20 -10.89
C ALA A 103 -14.74 -0.68 -11.17
N LEU A 104 -15.22 0.14 -10.22
CA LEU A 104 -15.20 1.59 -10.38
C LEU A 104 -13.76 2.11 -10.50
N GLY A 105 -12.85 1.58 -9.67
CA GLY A 105 -11.42 1.87 -9.70
C GLY A 105 -10.76 1.44 -11.00
N ASP A 106 -11.13 0.26 -11.49
CA ASP A 106 -10.50 -0.33 -12.66
C ASP A 106 -10.79 0.43 -13.95
N TYR A 107 -11.91 1.14 -14.03
CA TYR A 107 -12.39 1.73 -15.28
C TYR A 107 -12.59 3.24 -15.27
N ALA A 108 -13.04 3.84 -14.16
CA ALA A 108 -13.60 5.20 -14.23
C ALA A 108 -13.23 6.14 -13.07
N ALA A 109 -12.71 5.64 -11.95
CA ALA A 109 -12.44 6.49 -10.78
C ALA A 109 -11.28 7.47 -11.01
N GLY A 110 -10.33 7.14 -11.90
CA GLY A 110 -9.17 7.97 -12.24
C GLY A 110 -7.79 7.42 -11.81
N PRO A 111 -7.62 6.83 -10.60
CA PRO A 111 -6.36 6.17 -10.24
C PRO A 111 -5.98 5.04 -11.19
N SER A 112 -4.68 4.71 -11.28
CA SER A 112 -4.24 3.54 -12.04
C SER A 112 -4.67 2.25 -11.33
N HIS A 113 -5.16 1.29 -12.10
CA HIS A 113 -5.41 -0.07 -11.62
C HIS A 113 -4.18 -0.98 -11.67
N VAL A 114 -3.02 -0.46 -12.11
CA VAL A 114 -1.76 -1.22 -12.06
C VAL A 114 -1.22 -1.08 -10.64
N LEU A 115 -1.53 -2.07 -9.81
CA LEU A 115 -1.32 -2.04 -8.38
C LEU A 115 -0.36 -3.14 -7.91
N PRO A 116 0.26 -2.95 -6.72
CA PRO A 116 1.11 -3.97 -6.12
C PRO A 116 0.28 -5.18 -5.66
N THR A 117 0.67 -6.37 -6.10
CA THR A 117 -0.01 -7.65 -5.80
C THR A 117 0.81 -8.53 -4.86
N LEU A 118 0.23 -9.65 -4.41
CA LEU A 118 0.90 -10.70 -3.63
C LEU A 118 1.58 -10.16 -2.35
N GLY A 119 0.92 -9.19 -1.71
CA GLY A 119 1.41 -8.61 -0.45
C GLY A 119 2.55 -7.59 -0.62
N THR A 120 2.84 -7.17 -1.85
CA THR A 120 3.88 -6.17 -2.11
C THR A 120 3.43 -4.72 -1.83
N ALA A 121 2.14 -4.48 -1.55
CA ALA A 121 1.63 -3.20 -1.07
C ALA A 121 2.26 -2.74 0.26
N ARG A 122 3.04 -3.61 0.92
CA ARG A 122 3.90 -3.27 2.07
C ARG A 122 5.04 -2.30 1.72
N PHE A 123 5.49 -2.28 0.47
CA PHE A 123 6.68 -1.54 0.06
C PHE A 123 6.64 -0.98 -1.37
N PHE A 124 5.67 -1.39 -2.19
CA PHE A 124 5.39 -0.77 -3.49
C PHE A 124 4.11 0.04 -3.45
N SER A 125 4.06 1.07 -4.29
CA SER A 125 2.87 1.89 -4.56
C SER A 125 2.20 1.42 -5.85
N GLY A 126 0.94 1.83 -6.05
CA GLY A 126 0.31 1.78 -7.37
C GLY A 126 1.07 2.62 -8.39
N LEU A 127 1.00 2.22 -9.66
CA LEU A 127 1.64 2.91 -10.77
C LEU A 127 1.20 4.38 -10.81
N CYS A 128 2.18 5.27 -10.90
CA CYS A 128 1.96 6.70 -10.88
C CYS A 128 3.00 7.42 -11.75
N LEU A 129 2.87 8.75 -11.85
CA LEU A 129 3.76 9.54 -12.69
C LEU A 129 5.24 9.38 -12.31
N SER A 130 5.56 9.18 -11.02
CA SER A 130 6.96 9.06 -10.61
C SER A 130 7.67 7.85 -11.19
N ASP A 131 6.94 6.77 -11.50
CA ASP A 131 7.49 5.56 -12.13
C ASP A 131 7.99 5.80 -13.56
N PHE A 132 7.50 6.86 -14.20
CA PHE A 132 7.93 7.30 -15.54
C PHE A 132 8.91 8.48 -15.50
N THR A 133 9.33 8.91 -14.31
CA THR A 133 10.28 10.02 -14.13
C THR A 133 11.59 9.54 -13.52
N LYS A 134 12.65 10.33 -13.70
CA LYS A 134 13.95 10.11 -13.08
C LYS A 134 14.30 11.34 -12.24
N LYS A 135 14.89 11.12 -11.06
CA LYS A 135 15.37 12.20 -10.18
C LYS A 135 16.89 12.29 -10.29
N SER A 136 17.41 13.50 -10.45
CA SER A 136 18.84 13.79 -10.49
C SER A 136 19.18 14.87 -9.46
N HIS A 137 20.20 14.64 -8.64
CA HIS A 137 20.70 15.64 -7.70
C HIS A 137 21.74 16.52 -8.37
N ILE A 138 21.51 17.84 -8.36
CA ILE A 138 22.50 18.84 -8.80
C ILE A 138 23.03 19.51 -7.53
N ILE A 139 24.34 19.40 -7.31
CA ILE A 139 25.00 19.92 -6.11
C ILE A 139 26.03 20.97 -6.54
N SER A 140 25.92 22.17 -5.98
CA SER A 140 26.85 23.27 -6.20
C SER A 140 27.21 23.93 -4.88
N TYR A 141 28.50 24.17 -4.67
CA TYR A 141 29.04 24.79 -3.46
C TYR A 141 29.86 26.02 -3.84
N SER A 142 29.67 27.12 -3.09
CA SER A 142 30.65 28.20 -3.10
C SER A 142 31.92 27.76 -2.37
N LYS A 143 33.05 28.40 -2.68
CA LYS A 143 34.33 28.14 -1.98
C LYS A 143 34.18 28.25 -0.46
N LYS A 144 33.51 29.32 0.02
CA LYS A 144 33.27 29.56 1.46
C LYS A 144 32.39 28.49 2.10
N ALA A 145 31.40 27.97 1.38
CA ALA A 145 30.57 26.87 1.88
C ALA A 145 31.38 25.57 1.99
N LEU A 146 32.22 25.29 1.00
CA LEU A 146 33.08 24.10 1.02
C LEU A 146 34.12 24.20 2.13
N GLU A 147 34.67 25.40 2.38
CA GLU A 147 35.65 25.65 3.42
C GLU A 147 35.10 25.33 4.82
N ARG A 148 33.84 25.68 5.08
CA ARG A 148 33.14 25.33 6.33
C ARG A 148 32.97 23.82 6.51
N MET A 149 32.84 23.08 5.40
CA MET A 149 32.68 21.62 5.41
C MET A 149 34.00 20.85 5.33
N ARG A 150 35.13 21.54 5.13
CA ARG A 150 36.45 20.94 4.95
C ARG A 150 36.81 19.99 6.09
N GLY A 151 36.82 20.50 7.33
CA GLY A 151 37.19 19.72 8.52
C GLY A 151 36.33 18.46 8.69
N PRO A 152 34.99 18.56 8.69
CA PRO A 152 34.11 17.39 8.74
C PRO A 152 34.39 16.35 7.65
N ILE A 153 34.56 16.77 6.38
CA ILE A 153 34.79 15.83 5.27
C ILE A 153 36.17 15.17 5.39
N GLU A 154 37.21 15.92 5.75
CA GLU A 154 38.56 15.35 5.97
C GLU A 154 38.56 14.33 7.11
N ASN A 155 37.84 14.61 8.20
CA ASN A 155 37.72 13.69 9.33
C ASN A 155 37.00 12.39 8.92
N VAL A 156 35.83 12.48 8.28
CA VAL A 156 35.07 11.30 7.84
C VAL A 156 35.87 10.49 6.83
N SER A 157 36.43 11.12 5.80
CA SER A 157 37.20 10.42 4.78
C SER A 157 38.49 9.77 5.32
N THR A 158 39.10 10.33 6.36
CA THR A 158 40.23 9.72 7.05
C THR A 158 39.80 8.51 7.87
N LEU A 159 38.70 8.60 8.62
CA LEU A 159 38.13 7.47 9.39
C LEU A 159 37.72 6.31 8.49
N GLU A 160 37.22 6.59 7.28
CA GLU A 160 36.89 5.59 6.26
C GLU A 160 38.12 5.01 5.53
N GLY A 161 39.32 5.55 5.78
CA GLY A 161 40.54 5.11 5.09
C GLY A 161 40.58 5.51 3.60
N LEU A 162 39.94 6.62 3.22
CA LEU A 162 39.83 7.12 1.85
C LEU A 162 40.71 8.37 1.61
N PRO A 163 42.05 8.23 1.56
CA PRO A 163 42.96 9.38 1.50
C PRO A 163 42.78 10.24 0.24
N LYS A 164 42.37 9.66 -0.89
CA LYS A 164 42.11 10.40 -2.14
C LYS A 164 40.85 11.26 -2.07
N HIS A 165 39.84 10.88 -1.28
CA HIS A 165 38.68 11.74 -1.03
C HIS A 165 39.09 12.97 -0.21
N CYS A 166 39.86 12.76 0.86
CA CYS A 166 40.44 13.83 1.68
C CYS A 166 41.31 14.80 0.84
N GLU A 167 42.24 14.25 0.06
CA GLU A 167 43.13 15.02 -0.82
C GLU A 167 42.34 15.87 -1.84
N SER A 168 41.23 15.34 -2.37
CA SER A 168 40.38 16.07 -3.30
C SER A 168 39.80 17.35 -2.67
N ILE A 169 39.49 17.36 -1.37
CA ILE A 169 39.04 18.57 -0.69
C ILE A 169 40.22 19.51 -0.44
N GLN A 170 41.32 18.97 0.08
CA GLN A 170 42.49 19.75 0.47
C GLN A 170 43.08 20.57 -0.68
N ILE A 171 43.17 19.99 -1.88
CA ILE A 171 43.75 20.66 -3.06
C ILE A 171 42.96 21.91 -3.49
N ARG A 172 41.69 22.07 -3.08
CA ARG A 172 40.86 23.25 -3.39
C ARG A 172 41.16 24.46 -2.50
N PHE A 173 41.97 24.27 -1.45
CA PHE A 173 42.36 25.29 -0.47
C PHE A 173 43.89 25.41 -0.29
N LYS A 174 44.66 24.78 -1.18
CA LYS A 174 46.08 25.09 -1.37
C LYS A 174 46.19 26.31 -2.29
#